data_AF-A0A3D3UUW9-F1
#
_entry.id   AF-A0A3D3UUW9-F1
#
_cell.length_a   1.000
_cell.length_b   1.000
_cell.length_c   1.000
_cell.angle_alpha   90.00
_cell.angle_beta   90.00
_cell.angle_gamma   90.00
#
_symmetry.space_group_name_H-M   'P 1'
#
loop_
_entity.id
_entity.type
_entity.pdbx_description
1 polymer ?
#
loop_
_entity_poly.entity_id
_entity_poly.type
_entity_poly.pdbx_seq_one_letter_code
_entity_poly.pdbx_strand_id
1 'polypeptide(L)'
;MKEEANAEKITSICPDSHEGVCDEELKYLKERGFEHLPTWFSSRMMCDTWGFGLLLENGNVLGIEQIEKIVQAADGSLWLDVKLLDYNWHIDDEYLEDFFSGKIIKAPMPDRCYATINASKIVVALEICTS
;
A
#
# COMPACT_ATOMS: atom_id res chain seq x y z
N MET A 1 12.07 -7.20 44.29
CA MET A 1 12.78 -8.18 43.45
C MET A 1 11.83 -9.33 43.22
N LYS A 2 11.26 -9.62 42.06
CA LYS A 2 11.54 -9.43 40.63
C LYS A 2 10.16 -9.57 39.94
N GLU A 3 9.84 -9.16 38.73
CA GLU A 3 10.49 -8.52 37.59
C GLU A 3 9.31 -7.93 36.80
N GLU A 4 9.43 -6.70 36.33
CA GLU A 4 8.41 -6.01 35.55
C GLU A 4 8.33 -6.62 34.14
N ALA A 5 7.14 -7.05 33.72
CA ALA A 5 6.86 -7.29 32.30
C ALA A 5 6.48 -5.94 31.68
N ASN A 6 7.50 -5.20 31.25
CA ASN A 6 7.37 -4.02 30.41
C ASN A 6 6.79 -4.48 29.06
N ALA A 7 5.52 -4.15 28.81
CA ALA A 7 4.93 -4.28 27.49
C ALA A 7 5.61 -3.25 26.58
N GLU A 8 6.69 -3.68 25.92
CA GLU A 8 7.31 -2.89 24.85
C GLU A 8 6.25 -2.65 23.78
N LYS A 9 5.77 -1.41 23.76
CA LYS A 9 5.05 -0.80 22.66
C LYS A 9 5.98 -0.90 21.46
N ILE A 10 5.77 -1.90 20.60
CA ILE A 10 6.45 -2.01 19.31
C ILE A 10 5.97 -0.81 18.49
N THR A 11 6.71 0.28 18.59
CA THR A 11 6.55 1.46 17.75
C THR A 11 6.81 1.02 16.32
N SER A 12 5.92 1.41 15.39
CA SER A 12 6.05 1.16 13.94
C SER A 12 7.51 1.22 13.51
N ILE A 13 8.03 0.10 13.00
CA ILE A 13 9.46 -0.05 12.63
C ILE A 13 9.74 0.64 11.28
N CYS A 14 8.68 0.98 10.54
CA CYS A 14 8.73 1.87 9.39
C CYS A 14 8.52 3.33 9.88
N PRO A 15 9.40 4.29 9.55
CA PRO A 15 9.13 5.69 9.83
C PRO A 15 7.80 6.11 9.19
N ASP A 16 7.00 6.90 9.91
CA ASP A 16 5.76 7.45 9.38
C ASP A 16 6.08 8.30 8.14
N SER A 17 5.37 8.03 7.04
CA SER A 17 5.45 8.79 5.81
C SER A 17 4.91 10.21 6.04
N HIS A 18 5.29 11.11 5.13
CA HIS A 18 4.95 12.52 5.19
C HIS A 18 3.43 12.74 5.24
N GLU A 19 2.87 12.87 6.44
CA GLU A 19 1.48 13.26 6.65
C GLU A 19 1.21 14.61 5.94
N GLY A 20 0.31 14.62 4.94
CA GLY A 20 -0.31 15.85 4.45
C GLY A 20 -0.15 16.23 2.97
N VAL A 21 0.36 15.38 2.07
CA VAL A 21 0.59 15.74 0.65
C VAL A 21 -0.54 15.30 -0.30
N CYS A 22 -1.69 14.86 0.20
CA CYS A 22 -2.77 14.33 -0.64
C CYS A 22 -3.32 15.37 -1.64
N ASP A 23 -3.64 16.59 -1.19
CA ASP A 23 -4.28 17.59 -2.05
C ASP A 23 -3.34 18.10 -3.15
N GLU A 24 -2.06 18.27 -2.82
CA GLU A 24 -1.03 18.69 -3.78
C GLU A 24 -0.76 17.60 -4.81
N GLU A 25 -0.69 16.32 -4.40
CA GLU A 25 -0.48 15.24 -5.34
C GLU A 25 -1.70 14.93 -6.21
N LEU A 26 -2.91 14.97 -5.66
CA LEU A 26 -4.13 14.85 -6.47
C LEU A 26 -4.25 15.98 -7.50
N LYS A 27 -3.82 17.20 -7.14
CA LYS A 27 -3.74 18.32 -8.07
C LYS A 27 -2.69 18.08 -9.14
N TYR A 28 -1.48 17.66 -8.77
CA TYR A 28 -0.42 17.29 -9.71
C TYR A 28 -0.86 16.20 -10.70
N LEU A 29 -1.59 15.19 -10.22
CA LEU A 29 -2.11 14.12 -11.06
C LEU A 29 -3.12 14.63 -12.09
N LYS A 30 -4.04 15.50 -11.68
CA LYS A 30 -4.98 16.16 -12.60
C LYS A 30 -4.24 17.00 -13.64
N GLU A 31 -3.25 17.79 -13.23
CA GLU A 31 -2.46 18.64 -14.12
C GLU A 31 -1.64 17.84 -15.16
N ARG A 32 -1.31 16.57 -14.85
CA ARG A 32 -0.59 15.66 -15.76
C ARG A 32 -1.48 14.69 -16.54
N GLY A 33 -2.79 14.86 -16.49
CA GLY A 33 -3.72 14.05 -17.29
C GLY A 33 -3.95 12.64 -16.74
N PHE A 34 -3.70 12.39 -15.46
CA PHE A 34 -4.07 11.14 -14.78
C PHE A 34 -5.56 11.10 -14.39
N GLU A 35 -6.40 11.88 -15.06
CA GLU A 35 -7.86 11.92 -14.89
C GLU A 35 -8.55 10.57 -15.17
N HIS A 36 -7.82 9.61 -15.73
CA HIS A 36 -8.27 8.25 -16.03
C HIS A 36 -8.02 7.24 -14.92
N LEU A 37 -7.26 7.58 -13.87
CA LEU A 37 -7.17 6.70 -12.71
C LEU A 37 -8.54 6.64 -12.02
N PRO A 38 -9.04 5.46 -11.62
CA PRO A 38 -10.31 5.37 -10.92
C PRO A 38 -10.32 6.32 -9.71
N THR A 39 -11.33 7.18 -9.61
CA THR A 39 -11.36 8.23 -8.58
C THR A 39 -11.22 7.68 -7.17
N TRP A 40 -11.83 6.51 -6.90
CA TRP A 40 -11.71 5.83 -5.61
C TRP A 40 -10.28 5.39 -5.31
N PHE A 41 -9.55 4.92 -6.33
CA PHE A 41 -8.18 4.40 -6.21
C PHE A 41 -7.21 5.50 -5.77
N SER A 42 -7.18 6.62 -6.48
CA SER A 42 -6.24 7.70 -6.16
C SER A 42 -6.63 8.43 -4.89
N SER A 43 -7.91 8.65 -4.61
CA SER A 43 -8.31 9.34 -3.38
C SER A 43 -8.08 8.50 -2.13
N ARG A 44 -8.42 7.20 -2.13
CA ARG A 44 -8.26 6.38 -0.92
C ARG A 44 -6.82 5.95 -0.72
N MET A 45 -6.21 5.37 -1.75
CA MET A 45 -4.90 4.72 -1.59
C MET A 45 -3.76 5.72 -1.48
N MET A 46 -3.91 6.97 -1.93
CA MET A 46 -2.88 8.00 -1.74
C MET A 46 -3.10 8.86 -0.49
N CYS A 47 -4.34 9.00 -0.02
CA CYS A 47 -4.66 9.98 1.02
C CYS A 47 -5.01 9.37 2.37
N ASP A 48 -5.18 8.05 2.44
CA ASP A 48 -5.45 7.34 3.68
C ASP A 48 -4.36 6.32 3.97
N THR A 49 -4.14 6.09 5.26
CA THR A 49 -3.33 5.00 5.79
C THR A 49 -4.26 3.82 6.12
N TRP A 50 -4.26 2.80 5.27
CA TRP A 50 -5.14 1.63 5.44
C TRP A 50 -4.51 0.36 4.86
N GLY A 51 -5.03 -0.81 5.25
CA GLY A 51 -4.64 -2.07 4.65
C GLY A 51 -5.23 -2.25 3.26
N PHE A 52 -4.43 -2.08 2.22
CA PHE A 52 -4.83 -2.30 0.84
C PHE A 52 -4.09 -3.48 0.20
N GLY A 53 -4.73 -4.12 -0.78
CA GLY A 53 -4.16 -5.19 -1.59
C GLY A 53 -4.10 -4.82 -3.06
N LEU A 54 -2.96 -5.09 -3.69
CA LEU A 54 -2.77 -5.03 -5.14
C LEU A 54 -2.63 -6.46 -5.69
N LEU A 55 -3.67 -6.98 -6.33
CA LEU A 55 -3.62 -8.29 -7.00
C LEU A 55 -2.77 -8.18 -8.25
N LEU A 56 -1.70 -8.96 -8.31
CA LEU A 56 -0.76 -8.98 -9.42
C LEU A 56 -1.16 -10.01 -10.48
N GLU A 57 -0.65 -9.86 -11.71
CA GLU A 57 -0.87 -10.80 -12.82
C GLU A 57 -0.49 -12.26 -12.48
N ASN A 58 0.39 -12.47 -11.50
CA ASN A 58 0.82 -13.78 -11.03
C ASN A 58 -0.11 -14.40 -9.96
N GLY A 59 -1.22 -13.73 -9.63
CA GLY A 59 -2.21 -14.18 -8.65
C GLY A 59 -1.87 -13.86 -7.18
N ASN A 60 -0.67 -13.36 -6.88
CA ASN A 60 -0.33 -12.91 -5.53
C ASN A 60 -0.85 -11.49 -5.28
N VAL A 61 -1.10 -11.17 -4.03
CA VAL A 61 -1.49 -9.83 -3.59
C VAL A 61 -0.29 -9.16 -2.92
N LEU A 62 0.10 -7.99 -3.39
CA LEU A 62 1.05 -7.14 -2.67
C LEU A 62 0.26 -6.25 -1.71
N GLY A 63 0.50 -6.44 -0.41
CA GLY A 63 -0.09 -5.62 0.65
C GLY A 63 0.61 -4.27 0.73
N ILE A 64 -0.15 -3.19 0.58
CA ILE A 64 0.32 -1.81 0.71
C ILE A 64 -0.49 -1.05 1.74
N GLU A 65 0.16 -0.14 2.43
CA GLU A 65 -0.44 0.82 3.35
C GLU A 65 -0.94 2.07 2.61
N GLN A 66 -0.16 2.52 1.63
CA GLN A 66 -0.38 3.77 0.91
C GLN A 66 0.40 3.80 -0.41
N ILE A 67 -0.12 4.51 -1.40
CA ILE A 67 0.60 4.98 -2.58
C ILE A 67 1.16 6.36 -2.26
N GLU A 68 2.48 6.45 -2.15
CA GLU A 68 3.19 7.70 -1.88
C GLU A 68 3.22 8.59 -3.13
N LYS A 69 3.39 7.97 -4.30
CA LYS A 69 3.56 8.72 -5.56
C LYS A 69 3.19 7.90 -6.78
N ILE A 70 2.70 8.59 -7.80
CA ILE A 70 2.53 8.04 -9.15
C ILE A 70 3.49 8.75 -10.10
N VAL A 71 4.30 7.97 -10.80
CA VAL A 71 5.33 8.45 -11.71
C VAL A 71 5.08 7.87 -13.09
N GLN A 72 5.03 8.71 -14.12
CA GLN A 72 5.10 8.26 -15.51
C GLN A 72 6.55 8.33 -15.99
N ALA A 73 7.09 7.19 -16.42
CA ALA A 73 8.41 7.12 -17.02
C ALA A 73 8.39 7.66 -18.45
N ALA A 74 9.58 7.88 -19.02
CA ALA A 74 9.73 8.46 -20.36
C ALA A 74 9.10 7.59 -21.48
N ASP A 75 8.94 6.30 -21.24
CA ASP A 75 8.27 5.36 -22.16
C ASP A 75 6.74 5.33 -22.00
N GLY A 76 6.18 6.17 -21.12
CA GLY A 76 4.75 6.27 -20.83
C GLY A 76 4.25 5.27 -19.79
N SER A 77 5.09 4.35 -19.31
CA SER A 77 4.70 3.40 -18.25
C SER A 77 4.45 4.11 -16.92
N LEU A 78 3.45 3.62 -16.17
CA LEU A 78 3.08 4.16 -14.88
C LEU A 78 3.68 3.31 -13.76
N TRP A 79 4.27 3.99 -12.80
CA TRP A 79 4.91 3.40 -11.63
C TRP A 79 4.32 4.02 -10.37
N LEU A 80 4.14 3.17 -9.36
CA LEU A 80 3.61 3.53 -8.06
C LEU A 80 4.73 3.37 -7.04
N ASP A 81 5.14 4.46 -6.40
CA ASP A 81 5.93 4.36 -5.16
C ASP A 81 4.93 4.12 -4.03
N VAL A 82 5.15 3.07 -3.26
CA VAL A 82 4.21 2.62 -2.22
C VAL A 82 4.92 2.38 -0.90
N LYS A 83 4.17 2.55 0.18
CA LYS A 83 4.49 1.99 1.49
C LYS A 83 3.83 0.60 1.59
N LEU A 84 4.63 -0.43 1.83
CA LEU A 84 4.19 -1.82 2.00
C LEU A 84 3.61 -2.02 3.40
N LEU A 85 2.65 -2.94 3.53
CA LEU A 85 2.20 -3.39 4.85
C LEU A 85 3.35 -4.08 5.58
N ASP A 86 3.58 -3.66 6.82
CA ASP A 86 4.51 -4.33 7.73
C ASP A 86 3.90 -5.61 8.34
N TYR A 87 4.68 -6.29 9.18
CA TYR A 87 4.24 -7.52 9.84
C TYR A 87 3.22 -7.32 10.97
N ASN A 88 3.03 -6.09 11.45
CA ASN A 88 2.08 -5.76 12.52
C ASN A 88 0.65 -5.65 12.00
N TRP A 89 0.46 -5.45 10.69
CA TRP A 89 -0.86 -5.46 10.09
C TRP A 89 -1.51 -6.83 10.18
N HIS A 90 -2.65 -6.90 10.87
CA HIS A 90 -3.51 -8.08 10.87
C HIS A 90 -4.38 -8.07 9.63
N ILE A 91 -4.34 -9.16 8.86
CA ILE A 91 -5.18 -9.38 7.69
C ILE A 91 -5.94 -10.67 7.95
N ASP A 92 -7.27 -10.60 7.87
CA ASP A 92 -8.13 -11.76 7.92
C ASP A 92 -8.16 -12.38 6.53
N ASP A 93 -7.50 -13.53 6.36
CA ASP A 93 -7.35 -14.19 5.07
C ASP A 93 -8.53 -15.11 4.73
N GLU A 94 -9.43 -15.44 5.68
CA GLU A 94 -10.55 -16.37 5.46
C GLU A 94 -11.46 -15.91 4.31
N TYR A 95 -11.77 -14.60 4.24
CA TYR A 95 -12.60 -14.04 3.17
C TYR A 95 -11.83 -13.79 1.86
N LEU A 96 -10.50 -13.78 1.93
CA LEU A 96 -9.64 -13.46 0.79
C LEU A 96 -9.32 -14.70 -0.05
N GLU A 97 -9.32 -15.88 0.56
CA GLU A 97 -9.11 -17.16 -0.15
C GLU A 97 -10.17 -17.43 -1.22
N ASP A 98 -11.42 -16.98 -1.00
CA ASP A 98 -12.50 -17.05 -1.99
C ASP A 98 -12.30 -16.05 -3.16
N PHE A 99 -11.49 -15.00 -2.96
CA PHE A 99 -11.28 -13.94 -3.95
C PHE A 99 -10.01 -14.17 -4.79
N PHE A 100 -8.92 -14.65 -4.19
CA PHE A 100 -7.67 -14.94 -4.89
C PHE A 100 -6.96 -16.18 -4.32
N SER A 101 -6.22 -16.89 -5.18
CA SER A 101 -5.53 -18.13 -4.81
C SER A 101 -4.05 -17.97 -4.44
N GLY A 102 -3.48 -16.77 -4.62
CA GLY A 102 -2.09 -16.49 -4.31
C GLY A 102 -1.85 -16.11 -2.85
N LYS A 103 -0.63 -15.68 -2.54
CA LYS A 103 -0.25 -15.23 -1.19
C LYS A 103 -0.37 -13.73 -1.06
N ILE A 104 -0.60 -13.26 0.17
CA ILE A 104 -0.36 -11.87 0.52
C ILE A 104 1.14 -11.69 0.81
N ILE A 105 1.76 -10.82 0.04
CA ILE A 105 3.16 -10.41 0.15
C ILE A 105 3.20 -9.09 0.91
N LYS A 106 3.98 -9.05 1.99
CA LYS A 106 4.20 -7.86 2.83
C LYS A 106 5.64 -7.36 2.68
N ALA A 107 5.99 -6.30 3.42
CA ALA A 107 7.36 -5.84 3.54
C ALA A 107 8.32 -7.02 3.84
N PRO A 108 9.45 -7.16 3.13
CA PRO A 108 10.38 -8.28 3.33
C PRO A 108 11.18 -8.18 4.64
N MET A 109 11.26 -6.98 5.23
CA MET A 109 11.88 -6.72 6.53
C MET A 109 11.15 -5.55 7.21
N PRO A 110 11.13 -5.47 8.56
CA PRO A 110 10.42 -4.43 9.29
C PRO A 110 10.82 -2.99 8.97
N ASP A 111 12.03 -2.75 8.45
CA ASP A 111 12.58 -1.45 8.09
C ASP A 111 12.73 -1.26 6.56
N ARG A 112 12.11 -2.15 5.76
CA ARG A 112 12.14 -2.12 4.29
C ARG A 112 10.71 -2.09 3.76
N CYS A 113 10.05 -0.97 4.01
CA CYS A 113 8.61 -0.80 3.79
C CYS A 113 8.30 0.00 2.53
N TYR A 114 9.28 0.28 1.66
CA TYR A 114 9.04 1.05 0.44
C TYR A 114 9.38 0.22 -0.80
N ALA A 115 8.53 0.32 -1.82
CA ALA A 115 8.72 -0.34 -3.09
C ALA A 115 8.18 0.52 -4.24
N THR A 116 8.68 0.26 -5.44
CA THR A 116 8.16 0.85 -6.68
C THR A 116 7.55 -0.26 -7.53
N ILE A 117 6.30 -0.09 -7.95
CA ILE A 117 5.53 -1.11 -8.67
C ILE A 117 5.16 -0.58 -10.05
N ASN A 118 5.33 -1.40 -11.09
CA ASN A 118 4.78 -1.07 -12.40
C ASN A 118 3.26 -1.31 -12.39
N ALA A 119 2.47 -0.25 -12.62
CA ALA A 119 1.02 -0.31 -12.54
C ALA A 119 0.40 -1.26 -13.58
N SER A 120 1.09 -1.52 -14.70
CA SER A 120 0.63 -2.50 -15.71
C SER A 120 0.59 -3.94 -15.20
N LYS A 121 1.17 -4.22 -14.02
CA LYS A 121 1.21 -5.54 -13.39
C LYS A 121 0.09 -5.77 -12.37
N ILE A 122 -0.76 -4.77 -12.17
CA ILE A 122 -1.87 -4.80 -11.21
C ILE A 122 -3.16 -5.11 -11.97
N VAL A 123 -3.88 -6.13 -11.51
CA VAL A 123 -5.17 -6.55 -12.05
C VAL A 123 -6.32 -5.96 -11.24
N VAL A 124 -6.18 -5.94 -9.91
CA VAL A 124 -7.21 -5.44 -8.97
C VAL A 124 -6.55 -4.69 -7.83
N ALA A 125 -7.22 -3.63 -7.36
CA ALA A 125 -6.93 -2.95 -6.11
C ALA A 125 -8.12 -3.06 -5.17
N LEU A 126 -7.90 -3.42 -3.91
CA LEU A 126 -8.95 -3.66 -2.91
C LEU A 126 -8.51 -3.25 -1.51
N GLU A 127 -9.47 -3.04 -0.61
CA GLU A 127 -9.23 -2.94 0.82
C GLU A 127 -9.21 -4.34 1.42
N ILE A 128 -8.22 -4.63 2.28
CA ILE A 128 -7.99 -5.98 2.84
C ILE A 128 -7.94 -6.02 4.38
N CYS A 129 -8.11 -4.87 5.03
CA CYS A 129 -8.24 -4.79 6.48
C CYS A 129 -9.64 -4.32 6.87
N THR A 130 -10.07 -4.75 8.06
CA THR A 130 -11.31 -4.33 8.72
C THR A 130 -10.99 -3.63 10.04
N SER A 131 -11.85 -2.71 10.47
CA SER A 131 -11.73 -1.98 11.76
C SER A 131 -12.16 -2.82 12.96
#